data_AF-A0A2V9G767-F1
#
_entry.id   AF-A0A2V9G767-F1
#
_cell.length_a   1.000
_cell.length_b   1.000
_cell.length_c   1.000
_cell.angle_alpha   90.00
_cell.angle_beta   90.00
_cell.angle_gamma   90.00
#
_symmetry.space_group_name_H-M   'P 1'
#
loop_
_entity.id
_entity.type
_entity.pdbx_description
1 polymer ?
#
loop_
_entity_poly.entity_id
_entity_poly.type
_entity_poly.pdbx_seq_one_letter_code
_entity_poly.pdbx_strand_id
1 'polypeptide(L)'
;MSTIAGGQLAGMSRASALEFSFFLSFPTMVAATGYTLLKSVLGKGENPVGVSHIDAHGWVVLVIGFVVSFVVAYGSVAWFMGWVRRRGFAPFAVYRIIVGAAVLYWASRLGG
;
A
#
# COMPACT_ATOMS: atom_id res chain seq x y z
N MET A 1 5.83 5.45 4.36
CA MET A 1 6.32 6.80 4.75
C MET A 1 6.88 6.83 6.16
N SER A 2 6.23 6.22 7.17
CA SER A 2 6.77 6.18 8.54
C SER A 2 8.21 5.63 8.59
N THR A 3 8.48 4.52 7.91
CA THR A 3 9.82 3.91 7.84
C THR A 3 10.85 4.73 7.06
N ILE A 4 10.44 5.44 6.01
CA ILE A 4 11.34 6.33 5.25
C ILE A 4 11.70 7.57 6.08
N ALA A 5 10.70 8.22 6.68
CA ALA A 5 10.91 9.38 7.55
C ALA A 5 11.76 9.00 8.77
N GLY A 6 11.46 7.86 9.41
CA GLY A 6 12.27 7.31 10.50
C GLY A 6 13.71 7.02 10.09
N GLY A 7 13.93 6.43 8.91
CA GLY A 7 15.28 6.20 8.37
C GLY A 7 16.05 7.50 8.12
N GLN A 8 15.38 8.54 7.60
CA GLN A 8 16.01 9.85 7.43
C GLN A 8 16.34 10.54 8.75
N LEU A 9 15.49 10.40 9.77
CA LEU A 9 15.77 10.89 11.13
C LEU A 9 16.94 10.14 11.77
N ALA A 10 17.12 8.86 11.43
CA ALA A 10 18.28 8.05 11.83
C ALA A 10 19.56 8.34 11.02
N GLY A 11 19.55 9.36 10.14
CA GLY A 11 20.72 9.80 9.37
C GLY A 11 20.92 9.12 8.01
N MET A 12 19.96 8.30 7.55
CA MET A 12 20.05 7.66 6.23
C MET A 12 19.81 8.67 5.09
N SER A 13 20.51 8.47 3.97
CA SER A 13 20.22 9.20 2.74
C SER A 13 18.79 8.90 2.26
N ARG A 14 18.17 9.85 1.55
CA ARG A 14 16.81 9.68 0.99
C ARG A 14 16.67 8.42 0.12
N ALA A 15 17.70 8.09 -0.65
CA ALA A 15 17.71 6.90 -1.48
C ALA A 15 17.82 5.62 -0.63
N SER A 16 18.74 5.60 0.33
CA SER A 16 18.96 4.45 1.22
C SER A 16 17.74 4.16 2.10
N ALA A 17 17.11 5.19 2.66
CA ALA A 17 15.89 5.04 3.47
C ALA A 17 14.72 4.48 2.64
N LEU A 18 14.65 4.83 1.35
CA LEU A 18 13.65 4.34 0.43
C LEU A 18 13.90 2.88 0.05
N GLU A 19 15.13 2.50 -0.31
CA GLU A 19 15.51 1.12 -0.62
C GLU A 19 15.29 0.19 0.59
N PHE A 20 15.70 0.62 1.78
CA PHE A 20 15.42 -0.10 3.02
C PHE A 20 13.91 -0.31 3.24
N SER A 21 13.10 0.74 3.06
CA SER A 21 11.66 0.65 3.20
C SER A 21 11.04 -0.32 2.19
N PHE A 22 11.54 -0.37 0.95
CA PHE A 22 11.10 -1.33 -0.05
C PHE A 22 11.46 -2.76 0.33
N PHE A 23 12.71 -3.02 0.72
CA PHE A 23 13.14 -4.36 1.13
C PHE A 23 12.40 -4.86 2.37
N LEU A 24 12.15 -3.98 3.34
CA LEU A 24 11.33 -4.30 4.52
C LEU A 24 9.88 -4.58 4.16
N SER A 25 9.33 -3.89 3.15
CA SER A 25 7.92 -4.04 2.77
C SER A 25 7.60 -5.42 2.22
N PHE A 26 8.53 -6.07 1.50
CA PHE A 26 8.31 -7.42 0.96
C PHE A 26 7.92 -8.47 2.02
N PRO A 27 8.76 -8.77 3.05
CA PRO A 27 8.41 -9.77 4.05
C PRO A 27 7.18 -9.37 4.86
N THR A 28 7.03 -8.09 5.20
CA THR A 28 5.89 -7.61 5.99
C THR A 28 4.56 -7.74 5.23
N MET A 29 4.51 -7.34 3.95
CA MET A 29 3.29 -7.47 3.14
C MET A 29 2.96 -8.92 2.81
N VAL A 30 3.97 -9.77 2.55
CA VAL A 30 3.74 -11.20 2.31
C VAL A 30 3.16 -11.86 3.57
N ALA A 31 3.73 -11.59 4.74
CA ALA A 31 3.23 -12.13 6.00
C ALA A 31 1.82 -11.61 6.34
N ALA A 32 1.60 -10.30 6.22
CA ALA A 32 0.30 -9.69 6.50
C ALA A 32 -0.79 -10.19 5.53
N THR A 33 -0.51 -10.20 4.23
CA THR A 33 -1.47 -10.65 3.20
C THR A 33 -1.75 -12.14 3.35
N GLY A 34 -0.73 -12.97 3.57
CA GLY A 34 -0.89 -14.41 3.79
C GLY A 34 -1.71 -14.70 5.04
N TYR A 35 -1.45 -13.99 6.14
CA TYR A 35 -2.22 -14.11 7.37
C TYR A 35 -3.69 -13.70 7.19
N THR A 36 -3.94 -12.55 6.54
CA THR A 36 -5.30 -12.07 6.25
C THR A 36 -6.04 -13.01 5.30
N LEU A 37 -5.37 -13.55 4.28
CA LEU A 37 -5.96 -14.52 3.35
C LEU A 37 -6.32 -15.82 4.07
N LEU A 38 -5.41 -16.36 4.89
CA LEU A 38 -5.65 -17.57 5.66
C LEU A 38 -6.83 -17.39 6.64
N LYS A 39 -6.88 -16.26 7.37
CA LYS A 39 -7.99 -15.93 8.28
C LYS A 39 -9.33 -15.76 7.54
N SER A 40 -9.29 -15.23 6.32
CA SER A 40 -10.48 -15.06 5.47
C SER A 40 -10.99 -16.39 4.92
N VAL A 41 -10.11 -17.29 4.48
CA VAL A 41 -10.46 -18.64 4.00
C VAL A 41 -10.98 -19.52 5.13
N LEU A 42 -10.43 -19.39 6.35
CA LEU A 42 -10.85 -20.14 7.54
C LEU A 42 -12.15 -19.59 8.19
N GLY A 43 -12.77 -18.55 7.63
CA GLY A 43 -14.06 -18.02 8.10
C GLY A 43 -14.04 -17.29 9.45
N LYS A 44 -12.86 -16.89 9.97
CA LYS A 44 -12.70 -16.25 11.28
C LYS A 44 -12.33 -14.76 11.21
N GLY A 45 -12.47 -14.12 10.05
CA GLY A 45 -12.11 -12.71 9.83
C GLY A 45 -13.21 -11.72 10.18
N GLU A 46 -12.91 -10.70 10.99
CA GLU A 46 -13.79 -9.51 11.23
C GLU A 46 -14.07 -8.71 9.95
N ASN A 47 -13.20 -8.84 8.95
CA ASN A 47 -13.37 -8.30 7.61
C ASN A 47 -13.00 -9.42 6.65
N PRO A 48 -13.94 -10.33 6.28
CA PRO A 48 -13.62 -11.30 5.26
C PRO A 48 -13.27 -10.51 4.00
N VAL A 49 -12.03 -10.65 3.54
CA VAL A 49 -11.81 -10.59 2.09
C VAL A 49 -12.90 -11.52 1.55
N GLY A 50 -13.78 -11.07 0.64
CA GLY A 50 -15.07 -11.73 0.34
C GLY A 50 -15.03 -13.20 -0.13
N VAL A 51 -13.90 -13.88 0.03
CA VAL A 51 -13.57 -15.28 -0.23
C VAL A 51 -14.57 -16.27 0.38
N SER A 52 -15.27 -15.95 1.46
CA SER A 52 -16.32 -16.82 1.99
C SER A 52 -17.51 -17.00 1.04
N HIS A 53 -17.70 -16.08 0.08
CA HIS A 53 -18.76 -16.09 -0.94
C HIS A 53 -18.17 -15.88 -2.36
N ILE A 54 -16.94 -16.32 -2.62
CA ILE A 54 -16.36 -16.23 -3.97
C ILE A 54 -16.87 -17.38 -4.83
N ASP A 55 -17.63 -17.04 -5.87
CA ASP A 55 -17.91 -17.92 -7.01
C ASP A 55 -16.65 -18.14 -7.87
N ALA A 56 -16.67 -19.16 -8.74
CA ALA A 56 -15.58 -19.43 -9.69
C ALA A 56 -15.17 -18.18 -10.51
N HIS A 57 -16.12 -17.31 -10.84
CA HIS A 57 -15.85 -16.03 -11.51
C HIS A 57 -15.06 -15.05 -10.63
N GLY A 58 -15.32 -15.00 -9.32
CA GLY A 58 -14.60 -14.13 -8.39
C GLY A 58 -13.12 -14.52 -8.24
N TRP A 59 -12.81 -15.82 -8.32
CA TRP A 59 -11.42 -16.30 -8.36
C TRP A 59 -10.69 -15.83 -9.61
N VAL A 60 -11.35 -15.86 -10.78
CA VAL A 60 -10.77 -15.35 -12.03
C VAL A 60 -10.47 -13.85 -11.94
N VAL A 61 -11.41 -13.05 -11.42
CA VAL A 61 -11.20 -11.61 -11.22
C VAL A 61 -10.07 -11.34 -10.24
N LEU A 62 -9.96 -12.11 -9.15
CA LEU A 62 -8.87 -11.98 -8.18
C LEU A 62 -7.50 -12.23 -8.83
N VAL A 63 -7.39 -13.28 -9.65
CA VAL A 63 -6.15 -13.61 -10.37
C VAL A 63 -5.79 -12.51 -11.36
N ILE A 64 -6.76 -12.01 -12.14
CA ILE A 64 -6.53 -10.90 -13.08
C ILE A 64 -6.07 -9.66 -12.31
N GLY A 65 -6.76 -9.30 -11.22
CA GLY A 65 -6.41 -8.17 -10.37
C GLY A 65 -5.01 -8.29 -9.77
N PHE A 66 -4.63 -9.50 -9.33
CA PHE A 66 -3.29 -9.81 -8.83
C PHE A 66 -2.22 -9.59 -9.90
N VAL A 67 -2.41 -10.15 -11.11
CA VAL A 67 -1.45 -10.03 -12.22
C VAL A 67 -1.32 -8.59 -12.69
N VAL A 68 -2.44 -7.89 -12.90
CA VAL A 68 -2.43 -6.48 -13.31
C VAL A 68 -1.75 -5.61 -12.26
N SER A 69 -2.08 -5.81 -10.97
CA SER A 69 -1.44 -5.07 -9.88
C SER A 69 0.06 -5.34 -9.80
N PHE A 70 0.51 -6.57 -10.03
CA PHE A 70 1.93 -6.92 -10.06
C PHE A 70 2.68 -6.16 -11.17
N VAL A 71 2.13 -6.15 -12.40
CA VAL A 71 2.74 -5.45 -13.54
C VAL A 71 2.79 -3.94 -13.32
N VAL A 72 1.68 -3.35 -12.87
CA VAL A 72 1.58 -1.91 -12.59
C VAL A 72 2.50 -1.51 -11.43
N ALA A 73 2.57 -2.33 -10.37
CA ALA A 73 3.45 -2.09 -9.24
C ALA A 73 4.92 -2.12 -9.66
N TYR A 74 5.33 -3.10 -10.48
CA TYR A 74 6.70 -3.20 -10.98
C TYR A 74 7.13 -1.93 -11.73
N GLY A 75 6.30 -1.46 -12.67
CA GLY A 75 6.55 -0.22 -13.40
C GLY A 75 6.55 1.02 -12.49
N SER A 76 5.59 1.08 -11.56
CA SER A 76 5.44 2.22 -10.64
C SER A 76 6.61 2.34 -9.67
N VAL A 77 7.16 1.23 -9.17
CA VAL A 77 8.32 1.23 -8.26
C VAL A 77 9.55 1.76 -8.97
N ALA A 78 9.85 1.29 -10.17
CA ALA A 78 10.98 1.76 -10.96
C ALA A 78 10.90 3.28 -11.22
N TRP A 79 9.72 3.77 -11.62
CA TRP A 79 9.47 5.19 -11.82
C TRP A 79 9.60 5.99 -10.51
N PHE A 80 9.01 5.50 -9.42
CA PHE A 80 9.00 6.16 -8.12
C PHE A 80 10.41 6.32 -7.54
N MET A 81 11.23 5.26 -7.61
CA MET A 81 12.65 5.33 -7.20
C MET A 81 13.41 6.42 -7.97
N GLY A 82 13.18 6.50 -9.30
CA GLY A 82 13.81 7.51 -10.16
C GLY A 82 13.34 8.94 -9.89
N TRP A 83 12.09 9.13 -9.49
CA TRP A 83 11.53 10.44 -9.16
C TRP A 83 12.02 10.96 -7.81
N VAL A 84 11.92 10.14 -6.76
CA VAL A 84 12.28 10.53 -5.39
C VAL A 84 13.75 10.92 -5.31
N ARG A 85 14.63 10.21 -6.02
CA ARG A 85 16.07 10.53 -6.08
C ARG A 85 16.34 11.94 -6.62
N ARG A 86 15.46 12.48 -7.49
CA ARG A 86 15.65 13.79 -8.15
C ARG A 86 14.88 14.94 -7.51
N ARG A 87 13.64 14.72 -7.07
CA ARG A 87 12.73 15.81 -6.62
C ARG A 87 12.29 15.72 -5.15
N GLY A 88 12.64 14.65 -4.44
CA GLY A 88 12.26 14.44 -3.05
C GLY A 88 10.77 14.14 -2.82
N PHE A 89 10.34 14.17 -1.55
CA PHE A 89 9.00 13.75 -1.12
C PHE A 89 7.97 14.88 -0.97
N ALA A 90 8.37 16.14 -1.14
CA ALA A 90 7.52 17.32 -0.94
C ALA A 90 6.15 17.26 -1.67
N PRO A 91 6.05 16.90 -2.97
CA PRO A 91 4.75 16.82 -3.63
C PRO A 91 3.85 15.73 -3.05
N PHE A 92 4.42 14.62 -2.55
CA PHE A 92 3.65 13.55 -1.90
C PHE A 92 3.09 13.97 -0.53
N ALA A 93 3.82 14.83 0.20
CA ALA A 93 3.35 15.39 1.46
C ALA A 93 2.17 16.35 1.23
N VAL A 94 2.29 17.26 0.27
CA VAL A 94 1.22 18.21 -0.10
C VAL A 94 -0.03 17.46 -0.59
N TYR A 95 0.15 16.48 -1.48
CA TYR A 95 -0.94 15.63 -1.95
C TYR A 95 -1.71 14.97 -0.80
N ARG A 96 -1.00 14.43 0.19
CA ARG A 96 -1.63 13.80 1.36
C ARG A 96 -2.40 14.79 2.24
N ILE A 97 -1.92 16.01 2.42
CA ILE A 97 -2.62 17.03 3.22
C ILE A 97 -3.93 17.41 2.52
N ILE A 98 -3.90 17.63 1.20
CA ILE A 98 -5.10 17.98 0.43
C ILE A 98 -6.13 16.84 0.46
N VAL A 99 -5.70 15.62 0.16
CA VAL A 99 -6.60 14.44 0.16
C VAL A 99 -7.12 14.15 1.57
N GLY A 100 -6.27 14.24 2.59
CA GLY A 100 -6.67 14.05 3.98
C GLY A 100 -7.73 15.09 4.41
N ALA A 101 -7.54 16.35 4.06
CA ALA A 101 -8.53 17.41 4.30
C ALA A 101 -9.85 17.15 3.55
N ALA A 102 -9.78 16.71 2.30
CA ALA A 102 -10.97 16.37 1.50
C ALA A 102 -11.75 15.20 2.11
N VAL A 103 -11.07 14.14 2.56
CA VAL A 103 -11.70 13.00 3.23
C VAL A 103 -12.31 13.41 4.57
N LEU A 104 -11.63 14.24 5.36
CA LEU A 104 -12.17 14.77 6.62
C LEU A 104 -13.43 15.62 6.38
N TYR A 105 -13.41 16.47 5.36
CA TYR A 105 -14.58 17.25 4.96
C TYR A 105 -15.75 16.38 4.50
N TRP A 106 -15.47 15.30 3.76
CA TRP A 106 -16.50 14.36 3.34
C TRP A 106 -17.05 13.53 4.51
N ALA A 107 -16.18 13.07 5.41
CA ALA A 107 -16.58 12.33 6.60
C ALA A 107 -17.42 13.18 7.56
N SER A 108 -17.10 14.46 7.72
CA SER A 108 -17.91 15.38 8.54
C SER A 108 -19.29 15.68 7.95
N ARG A 109 -19.50 15.46 6.63
CA ARG A 109 -20.80 15.55 5.96
C ARG A 109 -21.67 14.29 6.08
N LEU A 110 -21.08 13.14 6.39
CA LEU A 110 -21.81 11.87 6.56
C LEU A 110 -22.30 11.61 7.98
N GLY A 111 -21.67 12.26 8.97
CA GLY A 111 -22.03 12.14 10.38
C GLY A 111 -23.08 13.14 10.87
N GLY A 112 -23.76 13.87 9.97
CA GLY A 112 -24.77 14.89 10.28
C GLY A 112 -26.10 14.62 9.60
#